data_AF-U4V4W6-F1
#
_entry.id   AF-U4V4W6-F1
#
_cell.length_a   1.000
_cell.length_b   1.000
_cell.length_c   1.000
_cell.angle_alpha   90.00
_cell.angle_beta   90.00
_cell.angle_gamma   90.00
#
_symmetry.space_group_name_H-M   'P 1'
#
loop_
_entity.id
_entity.type
_entity.pdbx_description
1 polymer ?
#
loop_
_entity_poly.entity_id
_entity_poly.type
_entity_poly.pdbx_seq_one_letter_code
_entity_poly.pdbx_strand_id
1 'polypeptide(L)'
;MALREKQSIPEISRRTGLSRNTIARYLSAGTIEPTFTVPERSSKVNPFADKLAAWLKTEAGKSRTQRRTPKQVHGDLVVLGFTGSYGRVAAFARDWRTDRQDEGQTTGRGGFRCWQDLVRHRRGLVPRSI
;
A
#
# COMPACT_ATOMS: atom_id res chain seq x y z
N MET A 1 -4.03 41.54 -0.84
CA MET A 1 -4.50 40.83 0.37
C MET A 1 -5.17 39.54 -0.06
N ALA A 2 -4.70 38.38 0.38
CA ALA A 2 -5.34 37.10 0.11
C ALA A 2 -6.23 36.71 1.31
N LEU A 3 -7.52 36.52 1.08
CA LEU A 3 -8.53 36.17 2.08
C LEU A 3 -9.19 34.86 1.65
N ARG A 4 -9.23 33.87 2.55
CA ARG A 4 -10.06 32.67 2.37
C ARG A 4 -11.18 32.73 3.40
N GLU A 5 -12.43 32.64 2.95
CA GLU A 5 -13.62 32.72 3.82
C GLU A 5 -13.66 34.00 4.68
N LYS A 6 -13.23 35.13 4.11
CA LYS A 6 -13.13 36.45 4.79
C LYS A 6 -12.17 36.48 5.99
N GLN A 7 -11.29 35.48 6.16
CA GLN A 7 -10.31 35.46 7.24
C GLN A 7 -8.90 35.83 6.76
N SER A 8 -8.19 36.56 7.61
CA SER A 8 -6.79 36.95 7.38
C SER A 8 -5.84 35.79 7.66
N ILE A 9 -4.64 35.82 7.08
CA ILE A 9 -3.61 34.79 7.26
C ILE A 9 -3.31 34.52 8.76
N PRO A 10 -3.16 35.54 9.64
CA PRO A 10 -2.96 35.31 11.08
C PRO A 10 -4.15 34.64 11.76
N GLU A 11 -5.38 34.96 11.34
CA GLU A 11 -6.59 34.36 11.89
C GLU A 11 -6.70 32.87 11.54
N ILE A 12 -6.39 32.54 10.28
CA ILE A 12 -6.33 31.15 9.82
C ILE A 12 -5.23 30.39 10.60
N SER A 13 -4.09 31.02 10.86
CA SER A 13 -2.98 30.41 11.61
C SER A 13 -3.36 30.05 13.04
N ARG A 14 -4.06 30.94 13.75
CA ARG A 14 -4.53 30.67 15.12
C ARG A 14 -5.55 29.54 15.18
N ARG A 15 -6.44 29.45 14.20
CA ARG A 15 -7.52 28.43 14.18
C ARG A 15 -7.04 27.06 13.70
N THR A 16 -6.13 27.01 12.75
CA THR A 16 -5.64 25.75 12.15
C THR A 16 -4.35 25.22 12.78
N GLY A 17 -3.65 26.04 13.57
CA GLY A 17 -2.33 25.70 14.14
C GLY A 17 -1.21 25.61 13.09
N LEU A 18 -1.48 25.98 11.84
CA LEU A 18 -0.51 25.97 10.75
C LEU A 18 0.27 27.28 10.72
N SER A 19 1.55 27.20 10.32
CA SER A 19 2.39 28.40 10.19
C SER A 19 1.81 29.37 9.16
N ARG A 20 1.96 30.68 9.41
CA ARG A 20 1.61 31.74 8.46
C ARG A 20 2.19 31.53 7.06
N ASN A 21 3.39 30.94 6.96
CA ASN A 21 4.07 30.66 5.70
C ASN A 21 3.41 29.51 4.94
N THR A 22 2.97 28.46 5.66
CA THR A 22 2.21 27.34 5.09
C THR A 22 0.89 27.82 4.52
N ILE A 23 0.18 28.70 5.25
CA ILE A 23 -1.09 29.28 4.81
C ILE A 23 -0.89 30.20 3.61
N ALA A 24 0.11 31.08 3.64
CA ALA A 24 0.42 31.95 2.49
C ALA A 24 0.74 31.14 1.23
N ARG A 25 1.54 30.07 1.36
CA ARG A 25 1.85 29.14 0.27
C ARG A 25 0.60 28.45 -0.27
N TYR A 26 -0.28 27.97 0.62
CA TYR A 26 -1.51 27.26 0.23
C TYR A 26 -2.55 28.18 -0.41
N LEU A 27 -2.66 29.44 0.06
CA LEU A 27 -3.51 30.46 -0.55
C LEU A 27 -2.98 30.89 -1.93
N SER A 28 -1.66 31.04 -2.07
CA SER A 28 -1.04 31.33 -3.37
C SER A 28 -1.15 30.18 -4.36
N ALA A 29 -1.20 28.93 -3.87
CA ALA A 29 -1.34 27.73 -4.69
C ALA A 29 -2.78 27.46 -5.17
N GLY A 30 -3.78 28.24 -4.72
CA GLY A 30 -5.08 28.35 -5.39
C GLY A 30 -6.04 27.15 -5.31
N THR A 31 -5.90 26.28 -4.30
CA THR A 31 -6.60 24.98 -4.14
C THR A 31 -5.85 23.85 -4.80
N ILE A 32 -5.26 22.99 -3.97
CA ILE A 32 -4.82 21.67 -4.38
C ILE A 32 -5.14 20.79 -3.17
N GLU A 33 -6.13 19.90 -3.31
CA GLU A 33 -6.19 18.74 -2.42
C GLU A 33 -4.79 18.15 -2.43
N PRO A 34 -4.07 18.06 -1.28
CA PRO A 34 -2.74 17.51 -1.26
C PRO A 34 -2.85 16.06 -1.73
N THR A 35 -2.62 15.86 -3.03
CA THR A 35 -2.68 14.53 -3.64
C THR A 35 -1.40 13.87 -3.19
N PHE A 36 -1.52 13.11 -2.09
CA PHE A 36 -0.45 12.25 -1.63
C PHE A 36 -0.24 11.17 -2.69
N THR A 37 0.59 11.49 -3.68
CA THR A 37 1.00 10.52 -4.67
C THR A 37 2.01 9.63 -3.98
N VAL A 38 1.55 8.49 -3.48
CA VAL A 38 2.46 7.43 -3.05
C VAL A 38 3.29 7.07 -4.28
N PRO A 39 4.62 7.27 -4.26
CA PRO A 39 5.44 6.83 -5.37
C PRO A 39 5.19 5.35 -5.58
N GLU A 40 4.90 4.95 -6.81
CA GLU A 40 4.78 3.55 -7.17
C GLU A 40 6.17 2.92 -7.04
N ARG A 41 6.50 2.49 -5.83
CA ARG A 41 7.79 1.88 -5.52
C ARG A 41 7.81 0.53 -6.21
N SER A 42 8.31 0.50 -7.45
CA SER A 42 8.61 -0.74 -8.17
C SER A 42 9.53 -1.58 -7.29
N SER A 43 8.94 -2.59 -6.67
CA SER A 43 9.67 -3.42 -5.73
C SER A 43 10.51 -4.40 -6.57
N LYS A 44 11.77 -4.65 -6.20
CA LYS A 44 12.61 -5.67 -6.89
C LYS A 44 11.96 -7.07 -6.89
N VAL A 45 10.95 -7.31 -6.04
CA VAL A 45 10.20 -8.56 -5.97
C VAL A 45 9.09 -8.61 -7.02
N ASN A 46 8.61 -7.48 -7.54
CA ASN A 46 7.49 -7.43 -8.49
C ASN A 46 7.71 -8.31 -9.74
N PRO A 47 8.90 -8.33 -10.37
CA PRO A 47 9.14 -9.20 -11.54
C PRO A 47 9.07 -10.70 -11.22
N PHE A 48 9.20 -11.07 -9.94
CA PHE A 48 9.17 -12.45 -9.46
C PHE A 48 7.89 -12.77 -8.68
N ALA A 49 6.94 -11.83 -8.59
CA ALA A 49 5.75 -11.96 -7.75
C ALA A 49 4.91 -13.17 -8.13
N ASP A 50 4.69 -13.40 -9.44
CA ASP A 50 3.88 -14.53 -9.93
C ASP A 50 4.53 -15.87 -9.61
N LYS A 51 5.85 -15.98 -9.83
CA LYS A 51 6.63 -17.19 -9.51
C LYS A 51 6.63 -17.46 -8.01
N LEU A 52 6.82 -16.41 -7.21
CA LEU A 52 6.83 -16.50 -5.76
C LEU A 52 5.46 -16.91 -5.21
N ALA A 53 4.37 -16.34 -5.75
CA ALA A 53 3.01 -16.71 -5.40
C ALA A 53 2.69 -18.16 -5.78
N ALA A 54 3.14 -18.61 -6.96
CA ALA A 54 2.98 -20.00 -7.40
C ALA A 54 3.69 -20.97 -6.45
N TRP A 55 4.94 -20.70 -6.09
CA TRP A 55 5.68 -21.52 -5.13
C TRP A 55 5.03 -21.51 -3.75
N LEU A 56 4.63 -20.34 -3.24
CA LEU A 56 3.93 -20.25 -1.95
C LEU A 56 2.61 -21.04 -1.95
N LYS A 57 1.88 -21.05 -3.07
CA LYS A 57 0.65 -21.85 -3.25
C LYS A 57 0.94 -23.34 -3.19
N THR A 58 1.99 -23.80 -3.89
CA THR A 58 2.44 -25.20 -3.83
C THR A 58 2.89 -25.60 -2.43
N GLU A 59 3.60 -24.72 -1.72
CA GLU A 59 4.08 -24.97 -0.36
C GLU A 59 2.95 -24.96 0.68
N ALA A 60 1.90 -24.15 0.48
CA ALA A 60 0.75 -24.15 1.39
C ALA A 60 -0.02 -25.48 1.40
N GLY A 61 0.00 -26.23 0.30
CA GLY A 61 -0.63 -27.56 0.22
C GLY A 61 0.17 -28.68 0.90
N LYS A 62 1.47 -28.48 1.15
CA LYS A 62 2.34 -29.52 1.72
C LYS A 62 2.21 -29.62 3.24
N SER A 63 2.60 -30.76 3.81
CA SER A 63 2.70 -30.94 5.27
C SER A 63 3.81 -30.05 5.85
N ARG A 64 3.64 -29.54 7.08
CA ARG A 64 4.53 -28.58 7.75
C ARG A 64 6.01 -28.95 7.66
N THR A 65 6.34 -30.24 7.78
CA THR A 65 7.72 -30.76 7.72
C THR A 65 8.33 -30.70 6.31
N GLN A 66 7.50 -30.78 5.28
CA GLN A 66 7.91 -30.77 3.87
C GLN A 66 7.84 -29.38 3.23
N ARG A 67 7.29 -28.38 3.93
CA ARG A 67 7.19 -27.01 3.42
C ARG A 67 8.57 -26.37 3.34
N ARG A 68 8.91 -25.83 2.17
CA ARG A 68 10.09 -24.99 1.98
C ARG A 68 10.00 -23.77 2.88
N THR A 69 11.09 -23.47 3.56
CA THR A 69 11.22 -22.28 4.38
C THR A 69 11.33 -21.04 3.50
N PRO A 70 10.90 -19.85 3.97
CA PRO A 70 11.08 -18.60 3.22
C PRO A 70 12.54 -18.30 2.85
N LYS A 71 13.50 -18.81 3.64
CA LYS A 71 14.94 -18.71 3.34
C LYS A 71 15.33 -19.53 2.12
N GLN A 72 14.81 -20.75 1.98
CA GLN A 72 15.03 -21.60 0.80
C GLN A 72 14.42 -20.97 -0.45
N VAL A 73 13.19 -20.46 -0.33
CA VAL A 73 12.51 -19.73 -1.42
C VAL A 73 13.32 -18.50 -1.86
N HIS A 74 13.94 -17.78 -0.93
CA HIS A 74 14.86 -16.70 -1.28
C HIS A 74 16.10 -17.21 -2.02
N GLY A 75 16.72 -18.30 -1.58
CA GLY A 75 17.86 -18.91 -2.28
C GLY A 75 17.51 -19.26 -3.73
N ASP A 76 16.36 -19.91 -3.94
CA ASP A 76 15.83 -20.24 -5.26
C ASP A 76 15.62 -18.97 -6.12
N LEU A 77 15.14 -17.88 -5.52
CA LEU A 77 15.02 -16.58 -6.20
C LEU A 77 16.37 -15.96 -6.58
N VAL A 78 17.39 -16.07 -5.73
CA VAL A 78 18.74 -15.54 -6.02
C VAL A 78 19.35 -16.27 -7.21
N VAL A 79 19.16 -17.60 -7.30
CA VAL A 79 19.58 -18.39 -8.47
C VAL A 79 18.89 -17.92 -9.74
N LEU A 80 17.64 -17.47 -9.65
CA LEU A 80 16.89 -16.87 -10.77
C LEU A 80 17.27 -15.41 -11.08
N GLY A 81 18.28 -14.85 -10.43
CA GLY A 81 18.77 -13.49 -10.66
C GLY A 81 18.13 -12.42 -9.78
N PHE A 82 17.47 -12.79 -8.68
CA PHE A 82 16.93 -11.82 -7.73
C PHE A 82 18.05 -11.14 -6.92
N THR A 83 18.18 -9.82 -7.05
CA THR A 83 19.17 -9.00 -6.34
C THR A 83 18.60 -8.25 -5.12
N GLY A 84 17.39 -8.60 -4.68
CA GLY A 84 16.75 -7.99 -3.52
C GLY A 84 17.11 -8.69 -2.22
N SER A 85 16.72 -8.07 -1.10
CA SER A 85 16.95 -8.62 0.23
C SER A 85 15.91 -9.68 0.61
N TYR A 86 16.32 -10.63 1.45
CA TYR A 86 15.44 -11.60 2.12
C TYR A 86 14.20 -10.93 2.73
N GLY A 87 14.37 -9.75 3.36
CA GLY A 87 13.30 -9.04 4.03
C GLY A 87 12.12 -8.70 3.11
N ARG A 88 12.37 -8.42 1.83
CA ARG A 88 11.31 -8.17 0.83
C ARG A 88 10.53 -9.45 0.51
N VAL A 89 11.22 -10.58 0.35
CA VAL A 89 10.60 -11.89 0.11
C VAL A 89 9.79 -12.34 1.33
N ALA A 90 10.32 -12.10 2.54
CA ALA A 90 9.63 -12.41 3.78
C ALA A 90 8.39 -11.56 3.99
N ALA A 91 8.43 -10.27 3.65
CA ALA A 91 7.26 -9.38 3.67
C ALA A 91 6.19 -9.88 2.69
N PHE A 92 6.56 -10.14 1.43
CA PHE A 92 5.64 -10.69 0.44
C PHE A 92 4.99 -12.00 0.91
N ALA A 93 5.77 -12.92 1.50
CA ALA A 93 5.24 -14.18 2.01
C ALA A 93 4.32 -14.02 3.23
N ARG A 94 4.42 -12.92 3.99
CA ARG A 94 3.48 -12.60 5.08
C ARG A 94 2.18 -12.07 4.51
N ASP A 95 2.26 -11.07 3.65
CA ASP A 95 1.10 -10.46 2.98
C ASP A 95 0.28 -11.53 2.23
N TRP A 96 0.96 -12.39 1.47
CA TRP A 96 0.33 -13.51 0.76
C TRP A 96 -0.39 -14.50 1.69
N ARG A 97 0.09 -14.71 2.92
CA ARG A 97 -0.61 -15.56 3.90
C ARG A 97 -1.81 -14.86 4.50
N THR A 98 -1.73 -13.56 4.76
CA THR A 98 -2.85 -12.75 5.27
C THR A 98 -3.98 -12.72 4.25
N ASP A 99 -3.69 -12.40 2.98
CA ASP A 99 -4.68 -12.37 1.89
C ASP A 99 -5.47 -13.70 1.80
N ARG A 100 -4.81 -14.86 2.00
CA ARG A 100 -5.47 -16.18 2.03
C ARG A 100 -6.32 -16.45 3.28
N GLN A 101 -5.93 -15.91 4.43
CA GLN A 101 -6.73 -16.06 5.65
C GLN A 101 -8.01 -15.26 5.53
N ASP A 102 -7.96 -14.09 4.89
CA ASP A 102 -9.13 -13.24 4.63
C ASP A 102 -10.07 -13.89 3.59
N GLU A 103 -9.54 -14.48 2.52
CA GLU A 103 -10.34 -15.29 1.56
C GLU A 103 -11.06 -16.48 2.23
N GLY A 104 -10.40 -17.15 3.17
CA GLY A 104 -10.98 -18.25 3.94
C GLY A 104 -12.01 -17.80 4.98
N GLN A 105 -11.84 -16.61 5.56
CA GLN A 105 -12.74 -16.05 6.58
C GLN A 105 -13.98 -15.38 5.98
N THR A 106 -13.88 -14.78 4.79
CA THR A 106 -15.00 -14.13 4.09
C THR A 106 -16.09 -15.10 3.62
N THR A 107 -15.78 -16.40 3.52
CA THR A 107 -16.74 -17.44 3.10
C THR A 107 -17.51 -18.06 4.29
N GLY A 108 -17.18 -17.70 5.54
CA GLY A 108 -17.73 -18.44 6.69
C GLY A 108 -17.65 -17.71 8.02
N ARG A 109 -18.36 -16.58 8.15
CA ARG A 109 -19.08 -16.07 9.33
C ARG A 109 -19.12 -14.55 9.31
N GLY A 110 -20.33 -13.99 9.44
CA GLY A 110 -20.54 -12.58 9.71
C GLY A 110 -19.73 -12.15 10.93
N GLY A 111 -18.73 -11.32 10.70
CA GLY A 111 -17.78 -10.89 11.71
C GLY A 111 -17.04 -9.68 11.18
N PHE A 112 -17.61 -8.50 11.42
CA PHE A 112 -17.00 -7.21 11.18
C PHE A 112 -15.56 -7.17 11.67
N ARG A 113 -14.62 -6.91 10.76
CA ARG A 113 -13.38 -6.14 10.95
C ARG A 113 -12.61 -6.10 9.64
N CYS A 114 -12.37 -4.92 9.09
CA CYS A 114 -11.06 -4.27 9.19
C CYS A 114 -10.97 -3.10 8.20
N TRP A 115 -10.56 -1.95 8.71
CA TRP A 115 -10.34 -0.70 8.00
C TRP A 115 -9.12 -0.73 7.05
N GLN A 116 -8.74 -1.90 6.53
CA GLN A 116 -7.52 -2.13 5.73
C GLN A 116 -7.77 -2.55 4.27
N ASP A 117 -9.01 -2.86 3.88
CA ASP A 117 -9.38 -3.05 2.47
C ASP A 117 -9.48 -1.74 1.66
N LEU A 118 -9.58 -0.59 2.34
CA LEU A 118 -9.77 0.70 1.66
C LEU A 118 -8.52 1.25 0.96
N VAL A 119 -7.35 0.60 1.11
CA VAL A 119 -6.09 1.10 0.54
C VAL A 119 -5.72 0.40 -0.79
N ARG A 120 -6.44 -0.66 -1.21
CA ARG A 120 -6.10 -1.42 -2.42
C ARG A 120 -7.01 -1.22 -3.64
N HIS A 121 -8.07 -0.40 -3.56
CA HIS A 121 -9.03 -0.17 -4.67
C HIS A 121 -9.36 1.31 -4.95
N ARG A 122 -8.33 2.15 -4.85
CA ARG A 122 -8.23 3.58 -5.20
C ARG A 122 -7.83 4.02 -6.62
N ARG A 123 -7.81 3.17 -7.65
CA ARG A 123 -7.41 3.60 -9.02
C ARG A 123 -8.45 3.22 -10.07
N GLY A 124 -9.06 4.26 -10.65
CA GLY A 124 -9.40 4.28 -12.07
C GLY A 124 -10.85 4.00 -12.44
N LEU A 125 -11.75 4.97 -12.22
CA LEU A 125 -12.92 5.18 -13.08
C LEU A 125 -13.21 6.68 -13.15
N VAL A 126 -12.67 7.32 -14.19
CA VAL A 126 -13.27 8.51 -14.81
C VAL A 126 -13.53 8.13 -16.26
N PRO A 127 -14.76 8.33 -16.74
CA PRO A 127 -14.90 9.01 -18.02
C PRO A 127 -15.79 10.25 -17.88
N ARG A 128 -15.28 11.32 -18.49
CA ARG A 128 -15.92 12.60 -18.79
C ARG A 128 -16.80 12.42 -20.04
N SER A 129 -17.94 13.12 -20.12
CA SER A 129 -18.86 13.41 -21.26
C SER A 129 -20.30 13.16 -20.77
N ILE A 130 -21.27 14.08 -20.72
CA ILE A 130 -21.52 15.43 -21.28
C ILE A 130 -22.11 16.28 -20.14
#